data_AF-A0A3D2KSY7-F1
#
_entry.id   AF-A0A3D2KSY7-F1
#
_cell.length_a   1.000
_cell.length_b   1.000
_cell.length_c   1.000
_cell.angle_alpha   90.00
_cell.angle_beta   90.00
_cell.angle_gamma   90.00
#
_symmetry.space_group_name_H-M   'P 1'
#
loop_
_entity.id
_entity.type
_entity.pdbx_description
1 polymer ?
#
loop_
_entity_poly.entity_id
_entity_poly.type
_entity_poly.pdbx_seq_one_letter_code
_entity_poly.pdbx_strand_id
1 'polypeptide(L)'
;MEITIPTLGESISGGLLADWKIADGQLVEKGAPLFMLDTDKVSLELTAPESGKVAHLAKAGERVSVGQVVAKIEGGTASIAAAVAVLPTVVPERTRPTHREAITPIRQRIAERMVASHQTTANTTTFADVDMLAVMQTRQKHAAFFEEKHGVKLGYMPFFIKAVVYALQKMPQVNTRWDDDAIVYNDYYDISIAMGAERGLVTPVICDCDKLSLGELEQQLLHFAEKAKTGNLALDELNGGVFTISNGGVYGSMLSTPLLNPPQAAVLGIHAIEERPVALGGQVVIRPRMYAALSYDHRLLDGREAVSFLQLIKQVIEDPAFLLLQ
;
A
#
# COMPACT_ATOMS: atom_id res chain seq x y z
N MET A 1 36.35 -36.61 -2.85
CA MET A 1 36.38 -35.32 -3.56
C MET A 1 36.32 -34.20 -2.54
N GLU A 2 37.15 -33.18 -2.67
CA GLU A 2 37.13 -32.00 -1.80
C GLU A 2 36.23 -30.93 -2.41
N ILE A 3 35.37 -30.31 -1.59
CA ILE A 3 34.48 -29.21 -1.99
C ILE A 3 35.14 -27.90 -1.55
N THR A 4 35.55 -27.10 -2.53
CA THR A 4 36.11 -25.77 -2.32
C THR A 4 35.09 -24.69 -2.64
N ILE A 5 35.22 -23.51 -2.01
CA ILE A 5 34.40 -22.36 -2.37
C ILE A 5 34.76 -21.88 -3.79
N PRO A 6 33.81 -21.86 -4.73
CA PRO A 6 34.04 -21.41 -6.10
C PRO A 6 34.32 -19.91 -6.15
N THR A 7 34.89 -19.44 -7.25
CA THR A 7 35.09 -18.01 -7.49
C THR A 7 33.75 -17.28 -7.59
N LEU A 8 33.48 -16.34 -6.68
CA LEU A 8 32.19 -15.65 -6.55
C LEU A 8 32.12 -14.32 -7.33
N GLY A 9 32.91 -14.19 -8.41
CA GLY A 9 33.06 -12.96 -9.20
C GLY A 9 34.33 -12.18 -8.85
N GLU A 10 34.79 -11.30 -9.75
CA GLU A 10 36.11 -10.64 -9.72
C GLU A 10 36.39 -9.76 -8.48
N SER A 11 35.39 -9.48 -7.64
CA SER A 11 35.52 -8.61 -6.46
C SER A 11 35.07 -9.24 -5.13
N ILE A 12 34.80 -10.55 -5.07
CA ILE A 12 34.36 -11.23 -3.83
C ILE A 12 35.43 -12.22 -3.37
N SER A 13 36.04 -11.95 -2.21
CA SER A 13 37.18 -12.71 -1.66
C SER A 13 36.79 -13.82 -0.68
N GLY A 14 35.53 -13.89 -0.24
CA GLY A 14 35.02 -14.93 0.67
C GLY A 14 33.61 -14.64 1.16
N GLY A 15 33.08 -15.51 2.02
CA GLY A 15 31.72 -15.40 2.58
C GLY A 15 31.60 -16.05 3.95
N LEU A 16 30.45 -15.86 4.60
CA LEU A 16 30.08 -16.54 5.83
C LEU A 16 29.30 -17.81 5.49
N LEU A 17 29.74 -18.97 5.99
CA LEU A 17 28.95 -20.19 5.88
C LEU A 17 27.77 -20.06 6.83
N ALA A 18 26.60 -19.68 6.32
CA ALA A 18 25.43 -19.34 7.13
C ALA A 18 24.87 -20.60 7.80
N ASP A 19 24.49 -21.60 6.98
CA ASP A 19 23.90 -22.85 7.47
C ASP A 19 24.24 -24.03 6.56
N TRP A 20 24.48 -25.19 7.16
CA TRP A 20 24.51 -26.48 6.47
C TRP A 20 23.09 -26.99 6.24
N LYS A 21 22.76 -27.35 5.01
CA LYS A 21 21.45 -27.94 4.63
C LYS A 21 21.41 -29.45 4.81
N ILE A 22 22.57 -30.06 5.05
CA ILE A 22 22.76 -31.49 5.26
C ILE A 22 23.44 -31.74 6.61
N ALA A 23 23.24 -32.93 7.17
CA ALA A 23 23.95 -33.37 8.37
C ALA A 23 25.35 -33.90 8.03
N ASP A 24 26.28 -33.77 8.97
CA ASP A 24 27.62 -34.34 8.82
C ASP A 24 27.55 -35.87 8.66
N GLY A 25 28.14 -36.39 7.60
CA GLY A 25 28.06 -37.79 7.20
C GLY A 25 26.78 -38.18 6.43
N GLN A 26 25.97 -37.23 5.96
CA GLN A 26 24.78 -37.53 5.15
C GLN A 26 25.16 -37.90 3.70
N LEU A 27 24.47 -38.87 3.14
CA LEU A 27 24.54 -39.17 1.70
C LEU A 27 23.77 -38.11 0.93
N VAL A 28 24.43 -37.48 -0.03
CA VAL A 28 23.84 -36.50 -0.95
C VAL A 28 23.94 -37.00 -2.38
N GLU A 29 23.01 -36.55 -3.22
CA GLU A 29 23.08 -36.78 -4.67
C GLU A 29 23.74 -35.59 -5.37
N LYS A 30 24.32 -35.83 -6.55
CA LYS A 30 24.81 -34.78 -7.43
C LYS A 30 23.71 -33.75 -7.70
N GLY A 31 23.98 -32.49 -7.39
CA GLY A 31 23.06 -31.37 -7.51
C GLY A 31 22.27 -31.04 -6.24
N ALA A 32 22.37 -31.83 -5.17
CA ALA A 32 21.68 -31.55 -3.91
C ALA A 32 22.31 -30.35 -3.17
N PRO A 33 21.53 -29.48 -2.51
CA PRO A 33 22.05 -28.34 -1.79
C PRO A 33 22.83 -28.77 -0.54
N LEU A 34 24.05 -28.24 -0.38
CA LEU A 34 24.97 -28.58 0.71
C LEU A 34 24.92 -27.55 1.83
N PHE A 35 25.13 -26.28 1.50
CA PHE A 35 25.18 -25.19 2.47
C PHE A 35 24.86 -23.85 1.79
N MET A 36 24.45 -22.90 2.62
CA MET A 36 24.19 -21.52 2.21
C MET A 36 25.39 -20.65 2.57
N LEU A 37 25.89 -19.92 1.58
CA LEU A 37 27.01 -19.00 1.72
C LEU A 37 26.50 -17.57 1.60
N ASP A 38 26.58 -16.82 2.69
CA ASP A 38 26.21 -15.42 2.72
C ASP A 38 27.43 -14.56 2.39
N THR A 39 27.30 -13.77 1.33
CA THR A 39 28.28 -12.73 0.98
C THR A 39 27.67 -11.35 1.22
N ASP A 40 28.49 -10.30 1.21
CA ASP A 40 28.03 -8.92 1.43
C ASP A 40 26.99 -8.43 0.40
N LYS A 41 26.75 -9.17 -0.69
CA LYS A 41 25.83 -8.77 -1.77
C LYS A 41 24.71 -9.78 -2.05
N VAL A 42 24.96 -11.08 -1.92
CA VAL A 42 24.00 -12.14 -2.28
C VAL A 42 24.23 -13.38 -1.43
N SER A 43 23.15 -14.03 -1.00
CA SER A 43 23.17 -15.39 -0.44
C SER A 43 23.17 -16.41 -1.57
N LEU A 44 24.20 -17.26 -1.62
CA LEU A 44 24.38 -18.26 -2.66
C LEU A 44 24.26 -19.66 -2.07
N GLU A 45 23.44 -20.50 -2.70
CA GLU A 45 23.30 -21.90 -2.33
C GLU A 45 24.30 -22.74 -3.13
N LEU A 46 25.18 -23.47 -2.42
CA LEU A 46 26.13 -24.37 -3.05
C LEU A 46 25.56 -25.78 -3.12
N THR A 47 25.63 -26.40 -4.30
CA THR A 47 25.14 -27.77 -4.55
C THR A 47 26.28 -28.78 -4.69
N ALA A 48 25.98 -30.05 -4.46
CA ALA A 48 26.95 -31.14 -4.48
C ALA A 48 27.40 -31.46 -5.92
N PRO A 49 28.71 -31.45 -6.22
CA PRO A 49 29.19 -31.77 -7.57
C PRO A 49 29.04 -33.26 -7.92
N GLU A 50 28.98 -34.14 -6.92
CA GLU A 50 28.84 -35.60 -7.06
C GLU A 50 28.01 -36.19 -5.93
N SER A 51 27.47 -37.39 -6.18
CA SER A 51 26.77 -38.16 -5.15
C SER A 51 27.76 -38.87 -4.23
N GLY A 52 27.57 -38.78 -2.93
CA GLY A 52 28.40 -39.46 -1.94
C GLY A 52 28.14 -38.99 -0.52
N LYS A 53 28.91 -39.51 0.44
CA LYS A 53 28.77 -39.13 1.85
C LYS A 53 29.57 -37.86 2.13
N VAL A 54 28.93 -36.80 2.61
CA VAL A 54 29.59 -35.51 2.87
C VAL A 54 30.08 -35.44 4.31
N ALA A 55 31.37 -35.21 4.51
CA ALA A 55 31.96 -34.88 5.80
C ALA A 55 32.23 -33.37 5.89
N HIS A 56 31.73 -32.71 6.93
CA HIS A 56 31.92 -31.27 7.15
C HIS A 56 33.31 -30.99 7.70
N LEU A 57 34.04 -30.07 7.06
CA LEU A 57 35.34 -29.62 7.54
C LEU A 57 35.28 -28.20 8.13
N ALA A 58 34.30 -27.39 7.73
CA ALA A 58 34.03 -26.05 8.26
C ALA A 58 32.70 -26.01 9.03
N LYS A 59 32.62 -25.21 10.11
CA LYS A 59 31.39 -25.08 10.92
C LYS A 59 30.46 -23.99 10.39
N ALA A 60 29.16 -24.11 10.65
CA ALA A 60 28.22 -23.01 10.40
C ALA A 60 28.57 -21.81 11.29
N GLY A 61 28.53 -20.61 10.71
CA GLY A 61 28.98 -19.35 11.30
C GLY A 61 30.48 -19.05 11.10
N GLU A 62 31.22 -19.88 10.38
CA GLU A 62 32.64 -19.67 10.10
C GLU A 62 32.84 -18.87 8.80
N ARG A 63 33.79 -17.91 8.83
CA ARG A 63 34.13 -17.10 7.66
C ARG A 63 35.13 -17.85 6.79
N VAL A 64 34.75 -18.10 5.55
CA VAL A 64 35.44 -19.01 4.65
C VAL A 64 35.89 -18.27 3.39
N SER A 65 37.13 -18.50 2.96
CA SER A 65 37.75 -17.79 1.83
C SER A 65 37.57 -18.56 0.52
N VAL A 66 37.57 -17.85 -0.61
CA VAL A 66 37.52 -18.49 -1.94
C VAL A 66 38.69 -19.48 -2.08
N GLY A 67 38.40 -20.71 -2.52
CA GLY A 67 39.37 -21.80 -2.62
C GLY A 67 39.59 -22.62 -1.33
N GLN A 68 39.00 -22.24 -0.20
CA GLN A 68 39.07 -23.02 1.04
C GLN A 68 38.20 -24.29 0.93
N VAL A 69 38.76 -25.43 1.33
CA VAL A 69 38.03 -26.72 1.41
C VAL A 69 37.09 -26.69 2.60
N VAL A 70 35.78 -26.80 2.34
CA VAL A 70 34.73 -26.71 3.36
C VAL A 70 34.06 -28.05 3.65
N ALA A 71 34.15 -29.02 2.73
CA ALA A 71 33.66 -30.38 2.93
C ALA A 71 34.41 -31.40 2.06
N LYS A 72 34.30 -32.67 2.43
CA LYS A 72 34.84 -33.80 1.66
C LYS A 72 33.73 -34.81 1.38
N ILE A 73 33.55 -35.16 0.10
CA ILE A 73 32.66 -36.24 -0.34
C ILE A 73 33.47 -37.53 -0.46
N GLU A 74 33.08 -38.59 0.26
CA GLU A 74 33.69 -39.92 0.16
C GLU A 74 32.72 -40.94 -0.46
N GLY A 75 33.19 -41.65 -1.49
CA GLY A 75 32.55 -42.85 -2.07
C GLY A 75 31.39 -42.61 -3.03
N GLY A 76 31.63 -42.89 -4.31
CA GLY A 76 30.61 -42.94 -5.36
C GLY A 76 29.91 -44.30 -5.46
N THR A 77 28.74 -44.28 -6.11
CA THR A 77 27.81 -45.39 -6.42
C THR A 77 27.00 -45.96 -5.25
N ALA A 78 25.89 -45.28 -4.93
CA ALA A 78 24.68 -45.94 -4.43
C ALA A 78 23.45 -45.08 -4.80
N SER A 79 22.72 -45.51 -5.83
CA SER A 79 21.36 -45.06 -6.12
C SER A 79 20.43 -45.61 -5.04
N ILE A 80 19.77 -44.74 -4.29
CA ILE A 80 18.66 -45.13 -3.40
C ILE A 80 17.52 -44.14 -3.66
N ALA A 81 16.66 -44.50 -4.61
CA ALA A 81 15.33 -43.94 -4.73
C ALA A 81 14.53 -44.30 -3.49
N ALA A 82 14.40 -43.36 -2.54
CA ALA A 82 13.44 -43.44 -1.45
C ALA A 82 13.09 -42.02 -0.96
N ALA A 83 11.93 -41.55 -1.42
CA ALA A 83 11.07 -40.51 -0.84
C ALA A 83 11.66 -39.66 0.30
N VAL A 84 12.19 -38.48 -0.03
CA VAL A 84 12.26 -37.38 0.94
C VAL A 84 10.89 -36.70 0.96
N ALA A 85 10.01 -37.25 1.79
CA ALA A 85 8.92 -36.45 2.33
C ALA A 85 9.57 -35.36 3.18
N VAL A 86 9.49 -34.11 2.70
CA VAL A 86 9.87 -32.93 3.47
C VAL A 86 8.91 -32.86 4.65
N LEU A 87 9.31 -33.46 5.77
CA LEU A 87 8.66 -33.18 7.05
C LEU A 87 8.94 -31.70 7.36
N PRO A 88 7.91 -30.86 7.53
CA PRO A 88 8.14 -29.48 7.95
C PRO A 88 8.88 -29.53 9.29
N THR A 89 10.08 -28.95 9.32
CA THR A 89 10.85 -28.73 10.53
C THR A 89 10.02 -27.82 11.43
N VAL A 90 9.27 -28.41 12.35
CA VAL A 90 8.58 -27.67 13.42
C VAL A 90 9.67 -27.10 14.30
N VAL A 91 10.06 -25.86 14.04
CA VAL A 91 10.87 -25.09 14.98
C VAL A 91 10.11 -25.13 16.31
N PRO A 92 10.69 -25.60 17.42
CA PRO A 92 9.99 -25.68 18.69
C PRO A 92 9.55 -24.26 19.08
N GLU A 93 8.25 -24.03 18.92
CA GLU A 93 7.61 -22.77 19.20
C GLU A 93 7.78 -22.52 20.70
N ARG A 94 8.44 -21.40 21.06
CA ARG A 94 8.57 -21.01 22.47
C ARG A 94 7.17 -20.96 23.06
N THR A 95 6.86 -21.84 24.00
CA THR A 95 5.57 -21.98 24.68
C THR A 95 5.27 -20.75 25.54
N ARG A 96 4.91 -19.66 24.87
CA ARG A 96 4.28 -18.47 25.45
C ARG A 96 2.78 -18.62 25.22
N PRO A 97 1.92 -18.20 26.16
CA PRO A 97 0.48 -18.27 25.96
C PRO A 97 0.09 -17.45 24.72
N THR A 98 -0.60 -18.08 23.77
CA THR A 98 -1.19 -17.45 22.58
C THR A 98 -2.69 -17.71 22.56
N HIS A 99 -3.45 -16.78 21.99
CA HIS A 99 -4.90 -16.90 21.79
C HIS A 99 -5.19 -16.96 20.29
N ARG A 100 -6.10 -17.86 19.87
CA ARG A 100 -6.51 -18.04 18.48
C ARG A 100 -7.98 -17.69 18.31
N GLU A 101 -8.28 -16.78 17.40
CA GLU A 101 -9.64 -16.45 16.97
C GLU A 101 -9.85 -16.86 15.51
N ALA A 102 -11.06 -17.33 15.17
CA ALA A 102 -11.40 -17.66 13.80
C ALA A 102 -11.53 -16.40 12.94
N ILE A 103 -11.01 -16.44 11.72
CA ILE A 103 -11.19 -15.36 10.74
C ILE A 103 -12.64 -15.38 10.27
N THR A 104 -13.31 -14.22 10.31
CA THR A 104 -14.69 -14.11 9.81
C THR A 104 -14.74 -14.17 8.28
N PRO A 105 -15.84 -14.66 7.67
CA PRO A 105 -15.97 -14.70 6.20
C PRO A 105 -15.80 -13.34 5.52
N ILE A 106 -16.23 -12.25 6.18
CA ILE A 106 -16.06 -10.88 5.68
C ILE A 106 -14.58 -10.49 5.66
N ARG A 107 -13.84 -10.79 6.74
CA ARG A 107 -12.39 -10.50 6.80
C ARG A 107 -11.62 -11.30 5.74
N GLN A 108 -12.01 -12.54 5.51
CA GLN A 108 -11.40 -13.36 4.47
C GLN A 108 -11.61 -12.76 3.06
N ARG A 109 -12.84 -12.37 2.71
CA ARG A 109 -13.13 -11.72 1.41
C ARG A 109 -12.40 -10.39 1.24
N ILE A 110 -12.31 -9.58 2.29
CA ILE A 110 -11.53 -8.33 2.26
C ILE A 110 -10.06 -8.65 1.99
N ALA A 111 -9.49 -9.64 2.66
CA ALA A 111 -8.10 -10.05 2.46
C ALA A 111 -7.85 -10.53 1.02
N GLU A 112 -8.72 -11.39 0.47
CA GLU A 112 -8.66 -11.85 -0.92
C GLU A 112 -8.70 -10.66 -1.90
N ARG A 113 -9.61 -9.70 -1.68
CA ARG A 113 -9.70 -8.48 -2.52
C ARG A 113 -8.45 -7.59 -2.40
N MET A 114 -7.88 -7.45 -1.20
CA MET A 114 -6.66 -6.64 -1.00
C MET A 114 -5.44 -7.28 -1.67
N VAL A 115 -5.29 -8.61 -1.58
CA VAL A 115 -4.22 -9.34 -2.27
C VAL A 115 -4.39 -9.22 -3.78
N ALA A 116 -5.61 -9.40 -4.31
CA ALA A 116 -5.88 -9.25 -5.73
C ALA A 116 -5.56 -7.83 -6.22
N SER A 117 -5.98 -6.79 -5.48
CA SER A 117 -5.65 -5.39 -5.78
C SER A 117 -4.13 -5.17 -5.85
N HIS A 118 -3.38 -5.69 -4.86
CA HIS A 118 -1.94 -5.53 -4.82
C HIS A 118 -1.20 -6.28 -5.93
N GLN A 119 -1.68 -7.47 -6.32
CA GLN A 119 -1.08 -8.27 -7.38
C GLN A 119 -1.40 -7.76 -8.78
N THR A 120 -2.53 -7.08 -8.95
CA THR A 120 -3.02 -6.64 -10.25
C THR A 120 -2.72 -5.19 -10.55
N THR A 121 -2.44 -4.34 -9.56
CA THR A 121 -2.14 -2.91 -9.75
C THR A 121 -0.65 -2.61 -9.54
N ALA A 122 -0.11 -1.63 -10.28
CA ALA A 122 1.21 -1.10 -10.00
C ALA A 122 1.10 0.09 -9.03
N ASN A 123 0.77 -0.19 -7.77
CA ASN A 123 0.43 0.88 -6.80
C ASN A 123 1.67 1.71 -6.38
N THR A 124 1.51 3.02 -6.42
CA THR A 124 2.51 4.02 -6.01
C THR A 124 1.79 5.21 -5.37
N THR A 125 2.50 5.98 -4.53
CA THR A 125 1.90 7.11 -3.82
C THR A 125 2.78 8.36 -3.95
N THR A 126 2.14 9.49 -4.22
CA THR A 126 2.76 10.83 -4.11
C THR A 126 2.08 11.65 -3.02
N PHE A 127 2.78 12.66 -2.49
CA PHE A 127 2.34 13.43 -1.34
C PHE A 127 2.41 14.94 -1.61
N ALA A 128 1.49 15.68 -0.99
CA ALA A 128 1.52 17.14 -0.95
C ALA A 128 1.23 17.62 0.46
N ASP A 129 1.89 18.71 0.84
CA ASP A 129 1.58 19.47 2.05
C ASP A 129 0.64 20.62 1.67
N VAL A 130 -0.54 20.67 2.27
CA VAL A 130 -1.65 21.56 1.92
C VAL A 130 -1.90 22.55 3.06
N ASP A 131 -1.93 23.85 2.74
CA ASP A 131 -2.37 24.90 3.64
C ASP A 131 -3.89 24.89 3.78
N MET A 132 -4.40 24.65 4.98
CA MET A 132 -5.84 24.62 5.23
C MET A 132 -6.39 25.99 5.65
N LEU A 133 -5.55 27.03 5.77
CA LEU A 133 -5.97 28.31 6.36
C LEU A 133 -7.13 28.95 5.62
N ALA A 134 -7.06 29.02 4.28
CA ALA A 134 -8.07 29.68 3.46
C ALA A 134 -9.44 28.98 3.52
N VAL A 135 -9.45 27.64 3.43
CA VAL A 135 -10.70 26.87 3.56
C VAL A 135 -11.26 26.92 4.98
N MET A 136 -10.40 26.93 6.02
CA MET A 136 -10.81 27.11 7.41
C MET A 136 -11.45 28.48 7.66
N GLN A 137 -10.85 29.55 7.13
CA GLN A 137 -11.39 30.90 7.22
C GLN A 137 -12.71 31.05 6.45
N THR A 138 -12.79 30.48 5.25
CA THR A 138 -14.03 30.45 4.46
C THR A 138 -15.15 29.76 5.24
N ARG A 139 -14.87 28.57 5.80
CA ARG A 139 -15.83 27.85 6.63
C ARG A 139 -16.27 28.69 7.83
N GLN A 140 -15.34 29.27 8.58
CA GLN A 140 -15.66 30.07 9.77
C GLN A 140 -16.51 31.29 9.43
N LYS A 141 -16.17 32.01 8.35
CA LYS A 141 -16.86 33.22 7.92
C LYS A 141 -18.29 32.95 7.45
N HIS A 142 -18.53 31.83 6.79
CA HIS A 142 -19.80 31.52 6.15
C HIS A 142 -20.66 30.48 6.87
N ALA A 143 -20.18 29.92 8.00
CA ALA A 143 -20.86 28.83 8.71
C ALA A 143 -22.33 29.12 9.04
N ALA A 144 -22.62 30.28 9.64
CA ALA A 144 -23.97 30.63 10.10
C ALA A 144 -24.95 30.76 8.93
N PHE A 145 -24.55 31.50 7.88
CA PHE A 145 -25.36 31.65 6.66
C PHE A 145 -25.57 30.30 5.95
N PHE A 146 -24.54 29.46 5.90
CA PHE A 146 -24.64 28.16 5.27
C PHE A 146 -25.61 27.23 6.01
N GLU A 147 -25.53 27.19 7.34
CA GLU A 147 -26.43 26.39 8.18
C GLU A 147 -27.88 26.88 8.09
N GLU A 148 -28.11 28.19 8.07
CA GLU A 148 -29.43 28.78 7.85
C GLU A 148 -30.03 28.40 6.48
N LYS A 149 -29.21 28.46 5.43
CA LYS A 149 -29.67 28.20 4.06
C LYS A 149 -29.87 26.71 3.74
N HIS A 150 -28.99 25.85 4.23
CA HIS A 150 -28.93 24.44 3.82
C HIS A 150 -29.36 23.46 4.93
N GLY A 151 -29.57 23.94 6.16
CA GLY A 151 -29.96 23.10 7.30
C GLY A 151 -28.86 22.14 7.79
N VAL A 152 -27.63 22.31 7.31
CA VAL A 152 -26.47 21.47 7.65
C VAL A 152 -25.23 22.33 7.87
N LYS A 153 -24.31 21.87 8.72
CA LYS A 153 -23.06 22.59 9.01
C LYS A 153 -22.08 22.43 7.85
N LEU A 154 -21.41 23.52 7.49
CA LEU A 154 -20.38 23.49 6.45
C LEU A 154 -19.16 22.65 6.92
N GLY A 155 -18.99 21.46 6.35
CA GLY A 155 -17.83 20.60 6.54
C GLY A 155 -16.67 20.93 5.60
N TYR A 156 -15.54 20.23 5.77
CA TYR A 156 -14.40 20.33 4.85
C TYR A 156 -14.52 19.39 3.64
N MET A 157 -15.20 18.26 3.80
CA MET A 157 -15.31 17.24 2.76
C MET A 157 -15.93 17.73 1.45
N PRO A 158 -17.00 18.55 1.43
CA PRO A 158 -17.52 19.10 0.18
C PRO A 158 -16.49 19.90 -0.63
N PHE A 159 -15.56 20.61 0.03
CA PHE A 159 -14.48 21.31 -0.67
C PHE A 159 -13.52 20.33 -1.35
N PHE A 160 -13.15 19.24 -0.67
CA PHE A 160 -12.31 18.19 -1.26
C PHE A 160 -13.00 17.46 -2.40
N ILE A 161 -14.29 17.15 -2.26
CA ILE A 161 -15.08 16.54 -3.35
C ILE A 161 -15.07 17.47 -4.56
N LYS A 162 -15.38 18.76 -4.39
CA LYS A 162 -15.35 19.72 -5.50
C LYS A 162 -13.96 19.92 -6.11
N ALA A 163 -12.91 19.94 -5.29
CA ALA A 163 -11.53 20.00 -5.75
C ALA A 163 -11.13 18.76 -6.59
N VAL A 164 -11.54 17.56 -6.15
CA VAL A 164 -11.32 16.31 -6.88
C VAL A 164 -12.09 16.32 -8.20
N VAL A 165 -13.38 16.69 -8.20
CA VAL A 165 -14.18 16.77 -9.43
C VAL A 165 -13.54 17.71 -10.44
N TYR A 166 -13.13 18.91 -10.00
CA TYR A 166 -12.42 19.85 -10.85
C TYR A 166 -11.13 19.24 -11.43
N ALA A 167 -10.32 18.60 -10.58
CA ALA A 167 -9.09 17.98 -11.02
C ALA A 167 -9.35 16.85 -12.04
N LEU A 168 -10.41 16.04 -11.86
CA LEU A 168 -10.82 14.98 -12.78
C LEU A 168 -11.30 15.57 -14.12
N GLN A 169 -12.02 16.69 -14.11
CA GLN A 169 -12.42 17.41 -15.32
C GLN A 169 -11.21 17.94 -16.11
N LYS A 170 -10.17 18.41 -15.41
CA LYS A 170 -8.93 18.90 -16.05
C LYS A 170 -7.98 17.80 -16.48
N MET A 171 -8.04 16.65 -15.81
CA MET A 171 -7.16 15.51 -16.07
C MET A 171 -7.97 14.22 -16.22
N PRO A 172 -8.70 14.04 -17.35
CA PRO A 172 -9.55 12.89 -17.57
C PRO A 172 -8.83 11.54 -17.49
N GLN A 173 -7.50 11.51 -17.72
CA GLN A 173 -6.68 10.31 -17.57
C GLN A 173 -6.69 9.74 -16.14
N VAL A 174 -6.91 10.58 -15.12
CA VAL A 174 -7.06 10.12 -13.73
C VAL A 174 -8.44 9.50 -13.50
N ASN A 175 -9.44 9.89 -14.29
CA ASN A 175 -10.78 9.33 -14.27
C ASN A 175 -10.90 8.11 -15.20
N THR A 176 -9.96 7.18 -15.11
CA THR A 176 -9.93 5.97 -15.93
C THR A 176 -10.01 4.71 -15.07
N ARG A 177 -10.29 3.59 -15.73
CA ARG A 177 -10.12 2.25 -15.16
C ARG A 177 -9.48 1.32 -16.19
N TRP A 178 -8.73 0.35 -15.69
CA TRP A 178 -8.24 -0.76 -16.49
C TRP A 178 -9.38 -1.77 -16.69
N ASP A 179 -9.62 -2.17 -17.93
CA ASP A 179 -10.65 -3.15 -18.32
C ASP A 179 -10.04 -4.12 -19.32
N ASP A 180 -9.32 -5.14 -18.81
CA ASP A 180 -8.60 -6.19 -19.55
C ASP A 180 -7.81 -5.73 -20.80
N ASP A 181 -8.49 -5.52 -21.94
CA ASP A 181 -7.94 -5.12 -23.23
C ASP A 181 -8.08 -3.61 -23.55
N ALA A 182 -8.70 -2.84 -22.67
CA ALA A 182 -8.97 -1.42 -22.87
C ALA A 182 -8.74 -0.58 -21.59
N ILE A 183 -8.53 0.72 -21.80
CA ILE A 183 -8.63 1.74 -20.75
C ILE A 183 -9.98 2.43 -20.94
N VAL A 184 -10.83 2.38 -19.92
CA VAL A 184 -12.13 3.04 -19.96
C VAL A 184 -12.05 4.39 -19.26
N TYR A 185 -12.42 5.43 -19.99
CA TYR A 185 -12.58 6.79 -19.46
C TYR A 185 -14.00 6.97 -18.94
N ASN A 186 -14.16 7.57 -17.77
CA ASN A 186 -15.47 7.90 -17.22
C ASN A 186 -15.80 9.37 -17.49
N ASP A 187 -16.95 9.63 -18.10
CA ASP A 187 -17.46 10.98 -18.36
C ASP A 187 -18.44 11.48 -17.28
N TYR A 188 -18.35 10.88 -16.08
CA TYR A 188 -19.16 11.19 -14.91
C TYR A 188 -18.28 11.20 -13.65
N TYR A 189 -18.78 11.81 -12.57
CA TYR A 189 -17.98 12.16 -11.40
C TYR A 189 -18.59 11.62 -10.10
N ASP A 190 -18.64 10.30 -10.00
CA ASP A 190 -19.15 9.60 -8.82
C ASP A 190 -18.03 9.32 -7.82
N ILE A 191 -18.11 9.89 -6.62
CA ILE A 191 -17.01 9.87 -5.65
C ILE A 191 -17.36 8.96 -4.48
N SER A 192 -16.54 7.94 -4.26
CA SER A 192 -16.59 7.05 -3.09
C SER A 192 -15.97 7.74 -1.87
N ILE A 193 -16.62 7.67 -0.71
CA ILE A 193 -16.11 8.23 0.55
C ILE A 193 -15.87 7.12 1.55
N ALA A 194 -14.61 6.85 1.88
CA ALA A 194 -14.28 5.84 2.88
C ALA A 194 -14.60 6.36 4.29
N MET A 195 -15.43 5.62 5.02
CA MET A 195 -15.85 5.96 6.37
C MET A 195 -15.96 4.72 7.27
N GLY A 196 -15.69 4.93 8.57
CA GLY A 196 -15.86 3.88 9.57
C GLY A 196 -17.33 3.56 9.83
N ALA A 197 -17.63 2.28 9.96
CA ALA A 197 -18.93 1.70 10.29
C ALA A 197 -18.78 0.68 11.43
N GLU A 198 -19.90 0.24 12.03
CA GLU A 198 -19.91 -0.74 13.12
C GLU A 198 -19.21 -2.06 12.73
N ARG A 199 -19.38 -2.48 11.46
CA ARG A 199 -18.83 -3.73 10.92
C ARG A 199 -17.50 -3.55 10.17
N GLY A 200 -16.82 -2.42 10.34
CA GLY A 200 -15.53 -2.13 9.71
C GLY A 200 -15.55 -0.91 8.81
N LEU A 201 -14.95 -0.99 7.63
CA LEU A 201 -14.88 0.11 6.67
C LEU A 201 -15.93 -0.06 5.57
N VAL A 202 -16.63 1.03 5.24
CA VAL A 202 -17.55 1.10 4.09
C VAL A 202 -17.20 2.28 3.21
N THR A 203 -17.58 2.20 1.93
CA THR A 203 -17.23 3.18 0.89
C THR A 203 -18.45 3.57 0.05
N PRO A 204 -19.46 4.25 0.65
CA PRO A 204 -20.60 4.74 -0.10
C PRO A 204 -20.20 5.71 -1.21
N VAL A 205 -21.02 5.79 -2.25
CA VAL A 205 -20.79 6.58 -3.46
C VAL A 205 -21.77 7.74 -3.53
N ILE A 206 -21.24 8.94 -3.72
CA ILE A 206 -22.02 10.15 -4.04
C ILE A 206 -21.99 10.29 -5.56
N CYS A 207 -23.15 10.15 -6.21
CA CYS A 207 -23.25 10.28 -7.65
C CYS A 207 -23.33 11.75 -8.11
N ASP A 208 -22.90 12.01 -9.35
CA ASP A 208 -23.04 13.31 -10.02
C ASP A 208 -22.44 14.49 -9.19
N CYS A 209 -21.27 14.29 -8.58
CA CYS A 209 -20.68 15.29 -7.68
C CYS A 209 -20.36 16.63 -8.38
N ASP A 210 -20.28 16.65 -9.70
CA ASP A 210 -20.17 17.87 -10.52
C ASP A 210 -21.41 18.75 -10.45
N LYS A 211 -22.60 18.15 -10.37
CA LYS A 211 -23.89 18.87 -10.38
C LYS A 211 -24.33 19.33 -8.99
N LEU A 212 -23.87 18.65 -7.94
CA LEU A 212 -24.32 18.91 -6.57
C LEU A 212 -23.69 20.18 -5.97
N SER A 213 -24.46 20.95 -5.22
CA SER A 213 -23.94 22.05 -4.40
C SER A 213 -23.19 21.54 -3.17
N LEU A 214 -22.41 22.41 -2.51
CA LEU A 214 -21.74 22.06 -1.25
C LEU A 214 -22.74 21.61 -0.16
N GLY A 215 -23.95 22.19 -0.15
CA GLY A 215 -25.01 21.81 0.80
C GLY A 215 -25.57 20.42 0.53
N GLU A 216 -25.83 20.09 -0.73
CA GLU A 216 -26.31 18.76 -1.13
C GLU A 216 -25.26 17.68 -0.86
N LEU A 217 -23.98 17.98 -1.13
CA LEU A 217 -22.87 17.09 -0.80
C LEU A 217 -22.80 16.81 0.71
N GLU A 218 -22.91 17.85 1.55
CA GLU A 218 -22.89 17.70 3.00
C GLU A 218 -24.09 16.90 3.52
N GLN A 219 -25.29 17.13 2.97
CA GLN A 219 -26.49 16.35 3.30
C GLN A 219 -26.32 14.85 2.97
N GLN A 220 -25.77 14.52 1.79
CA GLN A 220 -25.51 13.14 1.42
C GLN A 220 -24.44 12.49 2.32
N LEU A 221 -23.39 13.22 2.67
CA LEU A 221 -22.36 12.74 3.60
C LEU A 221 -22.94 12.41 4.97
N LEU A 222 -23.83 13.27 5.51
CA LEU A 222 -24.50 13.04 6.78
C LEU A 222 -25.42 11.81 6.72
N HIS A 223 -26.22 11.69 5.65
CA HIS A 223 -27.10 10.54 5.42
C HIS A 223 -26.32 9.22 5.37
N PHE A 224 -25.21 9.19 4.63
CA PHE A 224 -24.35 8.02 4.58
C PHE A 224 -23.66 7.72 5.90
N ALA A 225 -23.24 8.74 6.66
CA ALA A 225 -22.65 8.55 7.98
C ALA A 225 -23.66 7.94 8.97
N GLU A 226 -24.92 8.32 8.91
CA GLU A 226 -26.01 7.73 9.72
C GLU A 226 -26.30 6.28 9.32
N LYS A 227 -26.39 6.01 8.01
CA LYS A 227 -26.56 4.65 7.49
C LYS A 227 -25.38 3.74 7.81
N ALA A 228 -24.15 4.24 7.73
CA ALA A 228 -22.94 3.51 8.07
C ALA A 228 -22.92 3.11 9.56
N LYS A 229 -23.35 4.02 10.45
CA LYS A 229 -23.49 3.73 11.89
C LYS A 229 -24.56 2.70 12.19
N THR A 230 -25.67 2.72 11.45
CA THR A 230 -26.80 1.80 11.66
C THR A 230 -26.70 0.49 10.86
N GLY A 231 -25.70 0.36 9.98
CA GLY A 231 -25.51 -0.82 9.12
C GLY A 231 -26.52 -0.95 7.98
N ASN A 232 -27.20 0.14 7.61
CA ASN A 232 -28.31 0.18 6.66
C ASN A 232 -27.93 0.75 5.27
N LEU A 233 -26.65 0.65 4.89
CA LEU A 233 -26.22 0.99 3.53
C LEU A 233 -26.69 -0.09 2.57
N ALA A 234 -27.35 0.32 1.49
CA ALA A 234 -27.75 -0.58 0.42
C ALA A 234 -26.55 -0.93 -0.47
N LEU A 235 -26.62 -2.06 -1.19
CA LEU A 235 -25.49 -2.56 -1.98
C LEU A 235 -25.19 -1.68 -3.20
N ASP A 236 -26.21 -1.09 -3.81
CA ASP A 236 -26.10 -0.12 -4.88
C ASP A 236 -25.36 1.15 -4.44
N GLU A 237 -25.60 1.61 -3.21
CA GLU A 237 -24.91 2.76 -2.61
C GLU A 237 -23.40 2.54 -2.44
N LEU A 238 -22.90 1.31 -2.54
CA LEU A 238 -21.48 0.95 -2.37
C LEU A 238 -20.73 0.73 -3.69
N ASN A 239 -21.40 0.87 -4.83
CA ASN A 239 -20.86 0.55 -6.15
C ASN A 239 -20.89 1.75 -7.11
N GLY A 240 -20.09 1.71 -8.17
CA GLY A 240 -20.14 2.68 -9.28
C GLY A 240 -19.23 3.90 -9.15
N GLY A 241 -18.61 4.11 -7.99
CA GLY A 241 -17.68 5.23 -7.80
C GLY A 241 -16.43 5.11 -8.69
N VAL A 242 -15.99 6.23 -9.23
CA VAL A 242 -14.83 6.33 -10.15
C VAL A 242 -13.55 6.78 -9.45
N PHE A 243 -13.68 7.39 -8.27
CA PHE A 243 -12.58 7.85 -7.45
C PHE A 243 -12.93 7.74 -5.96
N THR A 244 -11.94 7.46 -5.10
CA THR A 244 -12.17 7.36 -3.65
C THR A 244 -11.46 8.48 -2.89
N ILE A 245 -12.14 9.06 -1.90
CA ILE A 245 -11.51 9.89 -0.86
C ILE A 245 -11.55 9.12 0.46
N SER A 246 -10.40 9.01 1.13
CA SER A 246 -10.25 8.42 2.45
C SER A 246 -9.72 9.45 3.43
N ASN A 247 -10.40 9.60 4.57
CA ASN A 247 -10.03 10.57 5.59
C ASN A 247 -9.48 9.87 6.84
N GLY A 248 -8.16 9.70 6.89
CA GLY A 248 -7.46 9.21 8.09
C GLY A 248 -7.29 10.28 9.17
N GLY A 249 -7.48 11.56 8.82
CA GLY A 249 -7.30 12.69 9.72
C GLY A 249 -8.28 12.70 10.89
N VAL A 250 -9.49 12.16 10.72
CA VAL A 250 -10.45 12.00 11.82
C VAL A 250 -9.94 11.07 12.93
N TYR A 251 -8.94 10.24 12.65
CA TYR A 251 -8.28 9.34 13.61
C TYR A 251 -6.90 9.85 14.05
N GLY A 252 -6.52 11.07 13.69
CA GLY A 252 -5.21 11.64 14.00
C GLY A 252 -4.06 11.06 13.17
N SER A 253 -4.35 10.43 12.04
CA SER A 253 -3.29 9.96 11.13
C SER A 253 -2.53 11.14 10.55
N MET A 254 -1.21 11.16 10.72
CA MET A 254 -0.34 12.17 10.11
C MET A 254 -0.21 11.98 8.60
N LEU A 255 0.05 10.74 8.16
CA LEU A 255 0.32 10.38 6.78
C LEU A 255 0.10 8.87 6.59
N SER A 256 -0.47 8.48 5.47
CA SER A 256 -0.70 7.08 5.09
C SER A 256 -0.73 6.95 3.56
N THR A 257 -0.49 5.74 3.08
CA THR A 257 -0.61 5.36 1.66
C THR A 257 -1.92 4.60 1.49
N PRO A 258 -3.03 5.27 1.12
CA PRO A 258 -4.31 4.58 0.94
C PRO A 258 -4.18 3.48 -0.13
N LEU A 259 -4.88 2.37 0.09
CA LEU A 259 -4.95 1.29 -0.90
C LEU A 259 -6.01 1.63 -1.94
N LEU A 260 -5.69 1.35 -3.21
CA LEU A 260 -6.63 1.50 -4.31
C LEU A 260 -7.88 0.66 -4.06
N ASN A 261 -9.02 1.17 -4.54
CA ASN A 261 -10.29 0.48 -4.57
C ASN A 261 -10.59 0.08 -6.02
N PRO A 262 -10.06 -1.06 -6.53
CA PRO A 262 -10.31 -1.47 -7.90
C PRO A 262 -11.82 -1.51 -8.22
N PRO A 263 -12.21 -1.08 -9.43
CA PRO A 263 -11.35 -0.83 -10.60
C PRO A 263 -10.81 0.62 -10.74
N GLN A 264 -10.92 1.45 -9.70
CA GLN A 264 -10.53 2.87 -9.77
C GLN A 264 -9.01 3.07 -9.95
N ALA A 265 -8.62 4.05 -10.76
CA ALA A 265 -7.21 4.36 -11.01
C ALA A 265 -6.49 5.03 -9.83
N ALA A 266 -7.21 5.73 -8.96
CA ALA A 266 -6.60 6.53 -7.90
C ALA A 266 -7.49 6.69 -6.66
N VAL A 267 -6.85 6.96 -5.52
CA VAL A 267 -7.48 7.27 -4.23
C VAL A 267 -6.74 8.41 -3.53
N LEU A 268 -7.49 9.38 -3.02
CA LEU A 268 -6.97 10.49 -2.23
C LEU A 268 -7.09 10.17 -0.73
N GLY A 269 -5.96 10.16 -0.03
CA GLY A 269 -5.87 10.12 1.42
C GLY A 269 -5.67 11.52 2.00
N ILE A 270 -6.60 11.99 2.83
CA ILE A 270 -6.47 13.24 3.60
C ILE A 270 -6.25 12.93 5.09
N HIS A 271 -5.41 13.72 5.73
CA HIS A 271 -4.83 13.42 7.05
C HIS A 271 -5.14 14.52 8.08
N ALA A 272 -4.56 14.40 9.27
CA ALA A 272 -4.79 15.35 10.35
C ALA A 272 -4.31 16.75 9.96
N ILE A 273 -5.09 17.75 10.35
CA ILE A 273 -4.73 19.16 10.23
C ILE A 273 -4.01 19.54 11.52
N GLU A 274 -2.77 19.99 11.40
CA GLU A 274 -1.92 20.37 12.53
C GLU A 274 -1.31 21.74 12.31
N GLU A 275 -1.23 22.54 13.38
CA GLU A 275 -0.50 23.81 13.36
C GLU A 275 1.00 23.52 13.24
N ARG A 276 1.64 23.97 12.15
CA ARG A 276 3.07 23.78 11.91
C ARG A 276 3.76 25.09 11.57
N PRO A 277 5.01 25.30 12.04
CA PRO A 277 5.84 26.41 11.59
C PRO A 277 6.28 26.19 10.14
N VAL A 278 6.00 27.16 9.26
CA VAL A 278 6.39 27.15 7.85
C VAL A 278 7.07 28.45 7.46
N ALA A 279 8.03 28.38 6.55
CA ALA A 279 8.67 29.55 5.98
C ALA A 279 7.81 30.12 4.84
N LEU A 280 7.27 31.33 4.99
CA LEU A 280 6.52 32.04 3.95
C LEU A 280 7.05 33.47 3.82
N GLY A 281 7.46 33.86 2.61
CA GLY A 281 7.97 35.21 2.34
C GLY A 281 9.19 35.60 3.20
N GLY A 282 10.04 34.63 3.57
CA GLY A 282 11.21 34.84 4.42
C GLY A 282 10.91 34.91 5.93
N GLN A 283 9.67 34.66 6.36
CA GLN A 283 9.27 34.63 7.78
C GLN A 283 8.82 33.23 8.19
N VAL A 284 9.05 32.86 9.46
CA VAL A 284 8.44 31.67 10.06
C VAL A 284 7.06 32.06 10.58
N VAL A 285 6.03 31.43 10.04
CA VAL A 285 4.64 31.63 10.45
C VAL A 285 4.00 30.29 10.78
N ILE A 286 3.05 30.28 11.71
CA ILE A 286 2.27 29.08 11.98
C ILE A 286 1.13 28.99 10.96
N ARG A 287 0.92 27.79 10.42
CA ARG A 287 -0.18 27.48 9.50
C ARG A 287 -0.82 26.14 9.86
N PRO A 288 -2.15 25.99 9.67
CA PRO A 288 -2.80 24.69 9.73
C PRO A 288 -2.42 23.89 8.47
N ARG A 289 -1.56 22.90 8.63
CA ARG A 289 -1.02 22.07 7.55
C ARG A 289 -1.65 20.69 7.56
N MET A 290 -1.92 20.16 6.37
CA MET A 290 -2.46 18.82 6.18
C MET A 290 -1.66 18.09 5.09
N TYR A 291 -1.25 16.86 5.36
CA TYR A 291 -0.70 16.01 4.29
C TYR A 291 -1.84 15.38 3.48
N ALA A 292 -1.74 15.50 2.16
CA ALA A 292 -2.56 14.76 1.21
C ALA A 292 -1.69 13.71 0.51
N ALA A 293 -2.21 12.50 0.36
CA ALA A 293 -1.55 11.39 -0.33
C ALA A 293 -2.42 10.95 -1.51
N LEU A 294 -1.86 10.87 -2.70
CA LEU A 294 -2.53 10.29 -3.86
C LEU A 294 -1.88 8.96 -4.16
N SER A 295 -2.58 7.86 -3.91
CA SER A 295 -2.18 6.54 -4.41
C SER A 295 -2.83 6.30 -5.77
N TYR A 296 -2.08 5.76 -6.71
CA TYR A 296 -2.51 5.55 -8.08
C TYR A 296 -1.92 4.29 -8.69
N ASP A 297 -2.60 3.77 -9.71
CA ASP A 297 -2.10 2.66 -10.52
C ASP A 297 -1.13 3.18 -11.59
N HIS A 298 0.15 2.85 -11.46
CA HIS A 298 1.20 3.28 -12.38
C HIS A 298 1.06 2.69 -13.79
N ARG A 299 0.15 1.73 -14.00
CA ARG A 299 -0.22 1.27 -15.35
C ARG A 299 -1.07 2.27 -16.11
N LEU A 300 -1.82 3.11 -15.40
CA LEU A 300 -2.75 4.10 -15.96
C LEU A 300 -2.20 5.52 -15.91
N LEU A 301 -1.37 5.82 -14.90
CA LEU A 301 -0.89 7.17 -14.60
C LEU A 301 0.62 7.17 -14.36
N ASP A 302 1.33 8.13 -14.94
CA ASP A 302 2.73 8.38 -14.59
C ASP A 302 2.84 9.41 -13.46
N GLY A 303 4.05 9.53 -12.90
CA GLY A 303 4.33 10.44 -11.79
C GLY A 303 4.01 11.90 -12.08
N ARG A 304 4.11 12.36 -13.33
CA ARG A 304 3.76 13.74 -13.71
C ARG A 304 2.27 13.97 -13.52
N GLU A 305 1.43 13.09 -14.06
CA GLU A 305 -0.03 13.18 -13.98
C GLU A 305 -0.49 13.12 -12.52
N ALA A 306 0.06 12.21 -11.73
CA ALA A 306 -0.26 12.09 -10.31
C ALA A 306 0.12 13.36 -9.51
N VAL A 307 1.33 13.90 -9.71
CA VAL A 307 1.76 15.13 -9.03
C VAL A 307 0.93 16.33 -9.48
N SER A 308 0.70 16.50 -10.79
CA SER A 308 -0.12 17.59 -11.32
C SER A 308 -1.56 17.53 -10.80
N PHE A 309 -2.17 16.34 -10.74
CA PHE A 309 -3.51 16.15 -10.20
C PHE A 309 -3.60 16.56 -8.73
N LEU A 310 -2.65 16.12 -7.92
CA LEU A 310 -2.60 16.47 -6.50
C LEU A 310 -2.34 17.97 -6.28
N GLN A 311 -1.55 18.61 -7.15
CA GLN A 311 -1.33 20.06 -7.12
C GLN A 311 -2.60 20.85 -7.49
N LEU A 312 -3.41 20.37 -8.44
CA LEU A 312 -4.71 21.00 -8.74
C LEU A 312 -5.64 20.96 -7.52
N ILE A 313 -5.73 19.81 -6.84
CA ILE A 313 -6.52 19.69 -5.62
C ILE A 313 -5.99 20.66 -4.56
N LYS A 314 -4.68 20.67 -4.31
CA LYS A 314 -4.02 21.58 -3.37
C LYS A 314 -4.36 23.04 -3.68
N GLN A 315 -4.25 23.46 -4.94
CA GLN A 315 -4.56 24.83 -5.36
C GLN A 315 -6.00 25.24 -5.00
N VAL A 316 -6.97 24.36 -5.26
CA VAL A 316 -8.39 24.64 -4.96
C VAL A 316 -8.63 24.73 -3.45
N ILE A 317 -7.94 23.91 -2.65
CA ILE A 317 -8.10 23.94 -1.18
C ILE A 317 -7.41 25.17 -0.57
N GLU A 318 -6.25 25.57 -1.11
CA GLU A 318 -5.51 26.76 -0.68
C GLU A 318 -6.17 28.07 -1.16
N ASP A 319 -7.00 28.01 -2.19
CA ASP A 319 -7.83 29.12 -2.67
C ASP A 319 -9.27 28.65 -3.01
N PRO A 320 -10.14 28.48 -2.01
CA PRO A 320 -11.50 27.97 -2.22
C PRO A 320 -12.38 28.92 -3.06
N ALA A 321 -12.00 30.20 -3.22
CA ALA A 321 -12.72 31.12 -4.10
C ALA A 321 -12.61 30.69 -5.57
N PHE A 322 -11.59 29.90 -5.92
CA PHE A 322 -11.41 29.32 -7.24
C PHE A 322 -12.62 28.47 -7.68
N LEU A 323 -13.36 27.86 -6.74
CA LEU A 323 -14.58 27.10 -7.05
C LEU A 323 -15.71 27.97 -7.62
N LEU A 324 -15.66 29.29 -7.45
CA LEU A 324 -16.65 30.23 -8.01
C LEU A 324 -16.37 30.63 -9.45
N LEU A 325 -15.15 30.35 -9.95
CA LEU A 325 -14.71 30.72 -11.30
C LEU A 325 -15.00 29.63 -12.35
N GLN A 326 -15.67 28.55 -11.93
CA GLN A 326 -15.95 27.36 -12.74
C GLN A 326 -17.40 27.33 -13.22
#